data_AF-A0AAD5KXJ5-F1
#
_entry.id   AF-A0AAD5KXJ5-F1
#
_cell.length_a   1.000
_cell.length_b   1.000
_cell.length_c   1.000
_cell.angle_alpha   90.00
_cell.angle_beta   90.00
_cell.angle_gamma   90.00
#
_symmetry.space_group_name_H-M   'P 1'
#
loop_
_entity.id
_entity.type
_entity.pdbx_description
1 polymer ?
#
loop_
_entity_poly.entity_id
_entity_poly.type
_entity_poly.pdbx_seq_one_letter_code
_entity_poly.pdbx_strand_id
1 'polypeptide(L)'
;MDSQENCNGKETQSVPENKDIETVDDLINFEESLKEPDNYYAVVNYVRLLGGGSLSDAVKRAWSTYFSLKVKVSCNWRGKPRKRIQKHGLQKSLLTEAIFSNIMKSAPELFQRIQHSLGRDSSVTHDNNEEDSG
;
A
#
# COMPACT_ATOMS: atom_id res chain seq x y z
N MET A 1 -16.03 44.09 -28.27
CA MET A 1 -16.37 43.96 -26.84
C MET A 1 -17.71 43.25 -26.88
N ASP A 2 -17.81 41.95 -26.66
CA ASP A 2 -17.26 41.24 -25.51
C ASP A 2 -16.61 39.89 -25.84
N SER A 3 -15.70 39.54 -24.93
CA SER A 3 -14.74 38.46 -24.97
C SER A 3 -15.35 37.09 -24.66
N GLN A 4 -14.62 36.06 -25.09
CA GLN A 4 -14.79 34.65 -24.78
C GLN A 4 -15.03 34.37 -23.28
N GLU A 5 -15.94 33.45 -22.99
CA GLU A 5 -15.74 32.44 -21.93
C GLU A 5 -15.64 31.06 -22.59
N ASN A 6 -14.40 30.71 -22.89
CA ASN A 6 -13.92 29.33 -22.88
C ASN A 6 -13.84 28.89 -21.41
N CYS A 7 -14.25 27.66 -21.07
CA CYS A 7 -13.46 26.76 -20.23
C CYS A 7 -14.12 25.38 -20.14
N ASN A 8 -13.66 24.52 -21.06
CA ASN A 8 -13.25 23.14 -20.86
C ASN A 8 -14.08 22.21 -19.97
N GLY A 9 -14.55 21.15 -20.62
CA GLY A 9 -14.97 19.91 -20.01
C GLY A 9 -13.99 19.47 -18.94
N LYS A 10 -14.51 19.29 -17.74
CA LYS A 10 -13.90 18.41 -16.76
C LYS A 10 -14.29 17.02 -17.21
N GLU A 11 -13.51 16.45 -18.12
CA GLU A 11 -13.41 15.01 -18.24
C GLU A 11 -13.11 14.52 -16.83
N THR A 12 -14.13 13.92 -16.22
CA THR A 12 -14.02 13.11 -15.04
C THR A 12 -13.01 12.03 -15.39
N GLN A 13 -11.73 12.28 -15.13
CA GLN A 13 -10.72 11.24 -15.10
C GLN A 13 -11.29 10.18 -14.17
N SER A 14 -11.67 9.05 -14.77
CA SER A 14 -12.15 7.87 -14.09
C SER A 14 -11.03 7.41 -13.17
N VAL A 15 -11.01 7.98 -11.96
CA VAL A 15 -10.38 7.34 -10.81
C VAL A 15 -10.91 5.92 -10.83
N PRO A 16 -10.05 4.88 -10.82
CA PRO A 16 -10.55 3.52 -10.68
C PRO A 16 -11.39 3.50 -9.41
N GLU A 17 -12.71 3.40 -9.64
CA GLU A 17 -13.75 3.35 -8.63
C GLU A 17 -13.26 2.43 -7.52
N ASN A 18 -13.27 2.92 -6.28
CA ASN A 18 -12.80 2.21 -5.09
C ASN A 18 -13.08 0.71 -5.21
N LYS A 19 -12.06 -0.04 -5.63
CA LYS A 19 -12.16 -1.49 -5.67
C LYS A 19 -11.97 -1.89 -4.22
N ASP A 20 -13.05 -2.05 -3.48
CA ASP A 20 -13.03 -2.53 -2.10
C ASP A 20 -12.30 -3.88 -2.10
N ILE A 21 -11.00 -3.88 -1.80
CA ILE A 21 -10.22 -5.11 -1.78
C ILE A 21 -10.61 -5.85 -0.51
N GLU A 22 -11.53 -6.80 -0.66
CA GLU A 22 -12.11 -7.57 0.44
C GLU A 22 -11.33 -8.86 0.73
N THR A 23 -10.69 -9.43 -0.29
CA THR A 23 -9.92 -10.67 -0.19
C THR A 23 -8.49 -10.52 -0.73
N VAL A 24 -7.65 -11.51 -0.42
CA VAL A 24 -6.29 -11.57 -0.97
C VAL A 24 -6.32 -11.85 -2.48
N ASP A 25 -7.33 -12.56 -2.97
CA ASP A 25 -7.48 -12.81 -4.41
C ASP A 25 -7.85 -11.53 -5.16
N ASP A 26 -8.70 -10.67 -4.56
CA ASP A 26 -8.99 -9.34 -5.10
C ASP A 26 -7.72 -8.48 -5.18
N LEU A 27 -6.86 -8.59 -4.18
CA LEU A 27 -5.58 -7.88 -4.15
C LEU A 27 -4.71 -8.34 -5.32
N ILE A 28 -4.57 -9.65 -5.52
CA ILE A 28 -3.77 -10.22 -6.60
C ILE A 28 -4.33 -9.78 -7.97
N ASN A 29 -5.65 -9.87 -8.16
CA ASN A 29 -6.31 -9.45 -9.40
C ASN A 29 -6.14 -7.94 -9.64
N PHE A 30 -6.19 -7.15 -8.58
CA PHE A 30 -5.94 -5.71 -8.67
C PHE A 30 -4.49 -5.43 -9.04
N GLU A 31 -3.52 -6.10 -8.41
CA GLU A 31 -2.11 -5.97 -8.76
C GLU A 31 -1.80 -6.34 -10.20
N GLU A 32 -2.49 -7.35 -10.74
CA GLU A 32 -2.37 -7.71 -12.16
C GLU A 32 -2.79 -6.55 -13.06
N SER A 33 -3.86 -5.83 -12.70
CA SER A 33 -4.29 -4.63 -13.44
C SER A 33 -3.30 -3.46 -13.32
N LEU A 34 -2.51 -3.40 -12.24
CA LEU A 34 -1.47 -2.37 -12.03
C LEU A 34 -0.21 -2.62 -12.86
N LYS A 35 -0.08 -3.76 -13.54
CA LYS A 35 0.98 -3.95 -14.54
C LYS A 35 0.80 -3.03 -15.74
N GLU A 36 -0.43 -2.59 -16.00
CA GLU A 36 -0.72 -1.58 -16.99
C GLU A 36 -0.32 -0.19 -16.44
N PRO A 37 0.57 0.56 -17.15
CA PRO A 37 1.11 1.81 -16.65
C PRO A 37 0.04 2.84 -16.28
N ASP A 38 -1.04 2.93 -17.07
CA ASP A 38 -2.10 3.92 -16.86
C ASP A 38 -2.84 3.66 -15.54
N ASN A 39 -3.14 2.40 -15.25
CA ASN A 39 -3.76 2.00 -13.98
C ASN A 39 -2.82 2.27 -12.79
N TYR A 40 -1.53 1.97 -12.94
CA TYR A 40 -0.53 2.27 -11.92
C TYR A 40 -0.47 3.78 -11.62
N TYR A 41 -0.35 4.62 -12.64
CA TYR A 41 -0.28 6.07 -12.44
C TYR A 41 -1.59 6.67 -11.95
N ALA A 42 -2.74 6.09 -12.30
CA ALA A 42 -4.03 6.46 -11.73
C ALA A 42 -4.04 6.27 -10.20
N VAL A 43 -3.54 5.13 -9.70
CA VAL A 43 -3.39 4.88 -8.25
C VAL A 43 -2.41 5.87 -7.62
N VAL A 44 -1.24 6.11 -8.23
CA VAL A 44 -0.26 7.07 -7.72
C VAL A 44 -0.88 8.47 -7.58
N ASN A 45 -1.63 8.91 -8.58
CA ASN A 45 -2.28 10.22 -8.58
C ASN A 45 -3.42 10.28 -7.56
N TYR A 46 -4.19 9.20 -7.42
CA TYR A 46 -5.23 9.12 -6.41
C TYR A 46 -4.66 9.20 -4.99
N VAL A 47 -3.59 8.48 -4.70
CA VAL A 47 -2.88 8.55 -3.40
C VAL A 47 -2.36 9.97 -3.13
N ARG A 48 -1.90 10.71 -4.15
CA ARG A 48 -1.55 12.13 -4.00
C ARG A 48 -2.75 12.98 -3.59
N LEU A 49 -3.89 12.74 -4.23
CA LEU A 49 -5.12 13.50 -4.00
C LEU A 49 -5.67 13.30 -2.59
N LEU A 50 -5.52 12.09 -2.01
CA LEU A 50 -5.92 11.81 -0.63
C LEU A 50 -5.26 12.75 0.38
N GLY A 51 -4.04 13.22 0.08
CA GLY A 51 -3.28 14.13 0.92
C GLY A 51 -3.02 13.58 2.32
N GLY A 52 -2.69 14.46 3.25
CA GLY A 52 -2.46 14.12 4.65
C GLY A 52 -1.62 15.17 5.34
N GLY A 53 -1.82 15.36 6.64
CA GLY A 53 -1.02 16.32 7.42
C GLY A 53 0.44 15.89 7.60
N SER A 54 0.73 14.62 7.31
CA SER A 54 2.07 14.05 7.29
C SER A 54 2.12 12.86 6.33
N LEU A 55 3.33 12.39 6.04
CA LEU A 55 3.54 11.20 5.22
C LEU A 55 2.88 9.94 5.80
N SER A 56 2.96 9.77 7.13
CA SER A 56 2.31 8.65 7.81
C SER A 56 0.79 8.70 7.66
N ASP A 57 0.20 9.91 7.72
CA ASP A 57 -1.23 10.10 7.54
C ASP A 57 -1.67 9.76 6.11
N ALA A 58 -0.93 10.23 5.10
CA ALA A 58 -1.20 9.91 3.70
C ALA A 58 -1.16 8.40 3.42
N VAL A 59 -0.16 7.69 3.96
CA VAL A 59 -0.08 6.22 3.85
C VAL A 59 -1.25 5.55 4.56
N LYS A 60 -1.61 5.96 5.79
CA LYS A 60 -2.75 5.39 6.53
C LYS A 60 -4.08 5.56 5.78
N ARG A 61 -4.28 6.73 5.15
CA ARG A 61 -5.46 7.03 4.32
C ARG A 61 -5.49 6.14 3.08
N ALA A 62 -4.38 6.05 2.34
CA ALA A 62 -4.28 5.17 1.17
C ALA A 62 -4.56 3.70 1.53
N TRP A 63 -3.96 3.21 2.62
CA TRP A 63 -4.20 1.85 3.09
C TRP A 63 -5.63 1.59 3.52
N SER A 64 -6.31 2.60 4.07
CA SER A 64 -7.72 2.47 4.45
C SER A 64 -8.67 2.62 3.29
N THR A 65 -8.20 3.15 2.16
CA THR A 65 -8.98 3.27 0.94
C THR A 65 -8.92 1.97 0.13
N TYR A 66 -7.73 1.38 -0.03
CA TYR A 66 -7.59 0.17 -0.83
C TYR A 66 -7.82 -1.12 -0.04
N PHE A 67 -7.43 -1.20 1.23
CA PHE A 67 -7.51 -2.45 1.98
C PHE A 67 -8.65 -2.48 2.99
N SER A 68 -9.52 -3.48 2.86
CA SER A 68 -10.43 -3.86 3.94
C SER A 68 -9.65 -4.38 5.16
N LEU A 69 -10.32 -4.39 6.33
CA LEU A 69 -9.75 -4.97 7.55
C LEU A 69 -9.37 -6.45 7.36
N LYS A 70 -10.17 -7.21 6.60
CA LYS A 70 -9.93 -8.63 6.29
C LYS A 70 -8.61 -8.83 5.52
N VAL A 71 -8.33 -7.98 4.55
CA VAL A 71 -7.06 -8.04 3.81
C VAL A 71 -5.90 -7.61 4.69
N LYS A 72 -6.06 -6.53 5.47
CA LYS A 72 -5.02 -6.06 6.41
C LYS A 72 -4.57 -7.17 7.39
N VAL A 73 -5.50 -7.99 7.90
CA VAL A 73 -5.14 -9.11 8.79
C VAL A 73 -4.54 -10.31 8.05
N SER A 74 -4.75 -10.43 6.74
CA SER A 74 -4.29 -11.53 5.90
C SER A 74 -2.94 -11.25 5.24
N CYS A 75 -2.50 -9.99 5.25
CA CYS A 75 -1.22 -9.56 4.71
C CYS A 75 -0.20 -9.28 5.82
N ASN A 76 1.09 -9.40 5.48
CA ASN A 76 2.16 -8.73 6.21
C ASN A 76 3.30 -8.37 5.24
N TRP A 77 4.31 -7.66 5.73
CA TRP A 77 5.38 -7.17 4.85
C TRP A 77 6.08 -8.29 4.07
N ARG A 78 6.49 -9.37 4.75
CA ARG A 78 7.31 -10.45 4.18
C ARG A 78 6.52 -11.67 3.69
N GLY A 79 5.20 -11.69 3.85
CA GLY A 79 4.38 -12.89 3.65
C GLY A 79 4.72 -14.02 4.62
N LYS A 80 5.27 -13.73 5.81
CA LYS A 80 5.67 -14.81 6.76
C LYS A 80 4.44 -15.43 7.43
N PRO A 81 4.43 -16.75 7.70
CA PRO A 81 3.37 -17.38 8.48
C PRO A 81 3.25 -16.75 9.87
N ARG A 82 2.01 -16.59 10.36
CA ARG A 82 1.74 -16.18 11.75
C ARG A 82 0.62 -17.03 12.31
N LYS A 83 0.82 -17.61 13.50
CA LYS A 83 -0.14 -18.52 14.15
C LYS A 83 -0.66 -19.62 13.19
N ARG A 84 0.27 -20.26 12.45
CA ARG A 84 0.00 -21.30 11.45
C ARG A 84 -0.82 -20.86 10.22
N ILE A 85 -1.08 -19.57 10.04
CA ILE A 85 -1.75 -19.03 8.85
C ILE A 85 -0.70 -18.39 7.95
N GLN A 86 -0.62 -18.86 6.69
CA GLN A 86 0.20 -18.24 5.65
C GLN A 86 -0.34 -16.85 5.32
N LYS A 87 0.55 -15.85 5.25
CA LYS A 87 0.17 -14.45 4.96
C LYS A 87 0.61 -14.05 3.56
N HIS A 88 -0.13 -13.13 2.95
CA HIS A 88 0.27 -12.53 1.68
C HIS A 88 1.34 -11.45 1.92
N GLY A 89 2.37 -11.41 1.09
CA GLY A 89 3.53 -10.52 1.24
C GLY A 89 3.37 -9.22 0.47
N LEU A 90 3.51 -8.08 1.15
CA LEU A 90 3.37 -6.75 0.52
C LEU A 90 4.69 -6.13 0.04
N GLN A 91 5.83 -6.75 0.32
CA GLN A 91 7.14 -6.17 -0.04
C GLN A 91 7.33 -5.92 -1.55
N LYS A 92 6.74 -6.76 -2.40
CA LYS A 92 6.84 -6.68 -3.87
C LYS A 92 5.53 -6.27 -4.53
N SER A 93 4.60 -5.76 -3.74
CA SER A 93 3.26 -5.36 -4.18
C SER A 93 3.35 -4.08 -5.01
N LEU A 94 2.81 -4.12 -6.23
CA LEU A 94 2.72 -2.93 -7.10
C LEU A 94 1.83 -1.85 -6.49
N LEU A 95 0.77 -2.24 -5.80
CA LEU A 95 -0.10 -1.32 -5.06
C LEU A 95 0.69 -0.63 -3.93
N THR A 96 1.46 -1.41 -3.17
CA THR A 96 2.33 -0.86 -2.13
C THR A 96 3.34 0.10 -2.75
N GLU A 97 4.00 -0.27 -3.83
CA GLU A 97 4.92 0.61 -4.54
C GLU A 97 4.24 1.91 -5.01
N ALA A 98 3.04 1.84 -5.58
CA ALA A 98 2.28 3.01 -6.01
C ALA A 98 1.98 3.96 -4.83
N ILE A 99 1.56 3.41 -3.69
CA ILE A 99 1.32 4.16 -2.44
C ILE A 99 2.61 4.86 -1.97
N PHE A 100 3.74 4.17 -2.04
CA PHE A 100 5.04 4.71 -1.61
C PHE A 100 5.77 5.53 -2.69
N SER A 101 5.29 5.59 -3.93
CA SER A 101 6.04 6.21 -5.04
C SER A 101 6.36 7.68 -4.81
N ASN A 102 5.50 8.43 -4.10
CA ASN A 102 5.77 9.81 -3.73
C ASN A 102 6.85 9.94 -2.66
N ILE A 103 6.92 8.97 -1.75
CA ILE A 103 7.97 8.86 -0.73
C ILE A 103 9.29 8.56 -1.41
N MET A 104 9.30 7.63 -2.38
CA MET A 104 10.49 7.28 -3.14
C MET A 104 11.06 8.47 -3.91
N LYS A 105 10.19 9.32 -4.49
CA LYS A 105 10.59 10.51 -5.24
C LYS A 105 11.07 11.67 -4.35
N SER A 106 10.47 11.84 -3.17
CA SER A 106 10.77 12.98 -2.28
C SER A 106 11.84 12.69 -1.22
N ALA A 107 11.99 11.45 -0.78
CA ALA A 107 12.91 11.05 0.28
C ALA A 107 13.33 9.56 0.14
N PRO A 108 14.21 9.22 -0.82
CA PRO A 108 14.61 7.85 -1.09
C PRO A 108 15.30 7.16 0.11
N GLU A 109 16.06 7.89 0.93
CA GLU A 109 16.69 7.35 2.14
C GLU A 109 15.65 6.99 3.21
N LEU A 110 14.58 7.78 3.35
CA LEU A 110 13.48 7.48 4.25
C LEU A 110 12.78 6.20 3.83
N PHE A 111 12.58 6.01 2.52
CA PHE A 111 12.03 4.77 1.99
C PHE A 111 12.91 3.55 2.31
N GLN A 112 14.22 3.63 2.10
CA GLN A 112 15.14 2.54 2.47
C GLN A 112 15.07 2.21 3.97
N ARG A 113 14.99 3.22 4.83
CA ARG A 113 14.83 3.03 6.28
C ARG A 113 13.47 2.40 6.62
N ILE A 114 12.39 2.82 5.96
CA ILE A 114 11.06 2.22 6.12
C ILE A 114 11.11 0.74 5.70
N GLN A 115 11.64 0.42 4.52
CA GLN A 115 11.84 -0.95 4.03
C GLN A 115 12.63 -1.82 5.02
N HIS A 116 13.73 -1.27 5.55
CA HIS A 116 14.59 -1.96 6.50
C HIS A 116 13.94 -2.13 7.88
N SER A 117 13.15 -1.15 8.34
CA SER A 117 12.40 -1.20 9.59
C SER A 117 11.23 -2.19 9.54
N LEU A 118 10.43 -2.17 8.46
CA LEU A 118 9.36 -3.13 8.21
C LEU A 118 9.90 -4.57 8.03
N GLY A 119 11.18 -4.70 7.65
CA GLY A 119 11.90 -5.97 7.62
C GLY A 119 12.38 -6.48 8.98
N ARG A 120 12.47 -5.63 10.03
CA ARG A 120 13.07 -6.00 11.32
C ARG A 120 12.09 -6.60 12.34
N ASP A 121 10.79 -6.39 12.21
CA ASP A 121 9.80 -6.80 13.24
C ASP A 121 9.42 -8.30 13.22
N SER A 122 10.36 -9.22 12.96
CA SER A 122 10.07 -10.66 13.04
C SER A 122 11.18 -11.51 13.65
N SER A 123 12.14 -10.92 14.35
CA SER A 123 13.13 -11.65 15.15
C SER A 123 13.13 -11.15 16.59
N VAL A 124 12.00 -11.33 17.28
CA VAL A 124 12.03 -11.62 18.71
C VAL A 124 11.43 -13.01 18.85
N THR A 125 12.25 -14.01 18.55
CA THR A 125 12.11 -15.32 19.17
C THR A 125 12.43 -15.12 20.65
N HIS A 126 11.41 -15.19 21.51
CA HIS A 126 11.66 -15.61 22.88
C HIS A 126 11.88 -17.13 22.84
N ASP A 127 13.08 -17.52 22.45
CA ASP A 127 13.65 -18.80 22.85
C ASP A 127 14.43 -18.53 24.13
N ASN A 128 13.99 -19.12 25.24
CA ASN A 128 14.83 -19.40 26.39
C ASN A 128 14.37 -20.74 26.97
N ASN A 129 14.99 -21.80 26.43
CA ASN A 129 15.54 -22.97 27.08
C ASN A 129 14.95 -23.43 28.43
N GLU A 130 14.32 -24.60 28.35
CA GLU A 130 14.59 -25.83 29.12
C GLU A 130 15.87 -25.85 29.97
N GLU A 131 15.71 -26.29 31.24
CA GLU A 131 16.61 -27.02 32.15
C GLU A 131 16.17 -26.69 33.60
N ASP A 132 16.09 -27.55 34.60
CA ASP A 132 16.14 -29.00 34.80
C ASP A 132 15.84 -29.16 36.32
N SER A 133 15.23 -30.28 36.77
CA SER A 133 15.35 -30.82 38.14
C SER A 133 14.39 -32.00 38.33
N GLY A 134 14.87 -33.20 37.97
CA GLY A 134 14.35 -34.49 38.42
C GLY A 134 15.50 -35.42 38.78
#